data_AF-A0A9Q3HXI9-F1
#
_entry.id   AF-A0A9Q3HXI9-F1
#
_cell.length_a   1.000
_cell.length_b   1.000
_cell.length_c   1.000
_cell.angle_alpha   90.00
_cell.angle_beta   90.00
_cell.angle_gamma   90.00
#
_symmetry.space_group_name_H-M   'P 1'
#
loop_
_entity.id
_entity.type
_entity.pdbx_description
1 polymer ?
#
loop_
_entity_poly.entity_id
_entity_poly.type
_entity_poly.pdbx_seq_one_letter_code
_entity_poly.pdbx_strand_id
1 'polypeptide(L)'
;MEKSETSRRIILREGNYVTWSTAIEEALRHIGCWKFVDGTDNTVTDEKMEKSYCLIMRHLDESIVAFVGNKISAEEKGDGRALWKMLKEKYVGSGVQAQGVALDRFLELKFKNLNQWIEDLQTSTRRMSLTGTDVNNALVSRLAIRTLPHKYESLVRILTYGNQYPTIEDII
;
A
#
# COMPACT_ATOMS: atom_id res chain seq x y z
N MET A 1 -35.70 9.29 4.75
CA MET A 1 -34.57 10.24 4.67
C MET A 1 -33.31 9.46 4.99
N GLU A 2 -32.68 8.93 3.95
CA GLU A 2 -31.43 8.18 4.03
C GLU A 2 -30.31 9.16 4.36
N LYS A 3 -29.66 8.99 5.52
CA LYS A 3 -28.43 9.73 5.83
C LYS A 3 -27.38 9.23 4.83
N SER A 4 -27.04 10.05 3.85
CA SER A 4 -25.86 9.84 3.03
C SER A 4 -24.66 9.99 3.95
N GLU A 5 -24.13 8.87 4.41
CA GLU A 5 -22.82 8.79 5.04
C GLU A 5 -21.82 9.05 3.92
N THR A 6 -21.52 10.32 3.67
CA THR A 6 -20.55 10.76 2.66
C THR A 6 -19.17 10.38 3.17
N SER A 7 -18.84 9.10 3.07
CA SER A 7 -17.50 8.58 3.30
C SER A 7 -16.56 9.43 2.43
N ARG A 8 -15.59 10.12 3.06
CA ARG A 8 -14.71 11.08 2.38
C ARG A 8 -14.11 10.41 1.15
N ARG A 9 -14.57 10.84 -0.04
CA ARG A 9 -14.08 10.31 -1.30
C ARG A 9 -12.59 10.64 -1.43
N ILE A 10 -11.73 9.63 -1.37
CA ILE A 10 -10.30 9.80 -1.59
C ILE A 10 -10.04 9.82 -3.09
N ILE A 11 -9.54 10.95 -3.60
CA ILE A 11 -9.16 11.13 -5.00
C ILE A 11 -7.66 10.84 -5.15
N LEU A 12 -7.27 10.07 -6.17
CA LEU A 12 -5.87 9.80 -6.46
C LEU A 12 -5.19 11.10 -6.92
N ARG A 13 -4.06 11.40 -6.30
CA ARG A 13 -3.18 12.53 -6.61
C ARG A 13 -1.73 12.09 -6.44
N GLU A 14 -0.81 12.95 -6.83
CA GLU A 14 0.62 12.69 -6.62
C GLU A 14 0.91 12.47 -5.12
N GLY A 15 1.61 11.38 -4.80
CA GLY A 15 2.03 11.06 -3.43
C GLY A 15 1.02 10.36 -2.52
N ASN A 16 -0.26 10.23 -2.88
CA ASN A 16 -1.28 9.59 -2.00
C ASN A 16 -1.70 8.17 -2.39
N TYR A 17 -1.01 7.54 -3.35
CA TYR A 17 -1.40 6.24 -3.92
C TYR A 17 -1.62 5.16 -2.85
N VAL A 18 -0.84 5.11 -1.78
CA VAL A 18 -1.00 4.10 -0.71
C VAL A 18 -2.35 4.26 0.01
N THR A 19 -2.70 5.49 0.39
CA THR A 19 -3.97 5.78 1.07
C THR A 19 -5.15 5.59 0.12
N TRP A 20 -5.02 6.09 -1.12
CA TRP A 20 -6.03 5.93 -2.16
C TRP A 20 -6.29 4.47 -2.48
N SER A 21 -5.24 3.68 -2.74
CA SER A 21 -5.38 2.27 -3.14
C SER A 21 -6.11 1.51 -2.05
N THR A 22 -5.73 1.63 -0.78
CA THR A 22 -6.45 1.02 0.35
C THR A 22 -7.95 1.32 0.38
N ALA A 23 -8.35 2.57 0.14
CA ALA A 23 -9.78 2.93 0.10
C ALA A 23 -10.51 2.33 -1.11
N ILE A 24 -9.85 2.28 -2.28
CA ILE A 24 -10.43 1.70 -3.49
C ILE A 24 -10.50 0.17 -3.42
N GLU A 25 -9.52 -0.51 -2.81
CA GLU A 25 -9.61 -1.94 -2.57
C GLU A 25 -10.87 -2.27 -1.76
N GLU A 26 -11.13 -1.51 -0.70
CA GLU A 26 -12.30 -1.73 0.14
C GLU A 26 -13.60 -1.46 -0.60
N ALA A 27 -13.65 -0.37 -1.38
CA ALA A 27 -14.80 -0.08 -2.23
C ALA A 27 -15.03 -1.18 -3.28
N LEU A 28 -13.97 -1.76 -3.86
CA LEU A 28 -14.04 -2.88 -4.79
C LEU A 28 -14.48 -4.18 -4.11
N ARG A 29 -14.09 -4.42 -2.84
CA ARG A 29 -14.57 -5.58 -2.06
C ARG A 29 -16.06 -5.48 -1.80
N HIS A 30 -16.54 -4.29 -1.42
CA HIS A 30 -17.96 -4.04 -1.18
C HIS A 30 -18.83 -4.34 -2.41
N ILE A 31 -18.33 -4.08 -3.62
CA ILE A 31 -19.03 -4.41 -4.88
C ILE A 31 -18.64 -5.77 -5.48
N GLY A 32 -17.91 -6.62 -4.75
CA GLY A 32 -17.53 -7.97 -5.20
C GLY A 32 -16.53 -8.02 -6.35
N CYS A 33 -15.84 -6.92 -6.66
CA CYS A 33 -14.93 -6.82 -7.80
C CYS A 33 -13.44 -6.96 -7.42
N TRP A 34 -13.07 -6.88 -6.13
CA TRP A 34 -11.67 -6.88 -5.71
C TRP A 34 -10.88 -8.11 -6.20
N LYS A 35 -11.43 -9.32 -6.03
CA LYS A 35 -10.74 -10.56 -6.44
C LYS A 35 -10.46 -10.61 -7.94
N PHE A 36 -11.31 -9.99 -8.75
CA PHE A 36 -11.09 -9.87 -10.19
C PHE A 36 -9.95 -8.87 -10.48
N VAL A 37 -9.98 -7.71 -9.81
CA VAL A 37 -8.99 -6.64 -10.00
C VAL A 37 -7.59 -7.04 -9.51
N ASP A 38 -7.49 -7.74 -8.37
CA ASP A 38 -6.21 -8.21 -7.83
C ASP A 38 -5.66 -9.45 -8.55
N GLY A 39 -6.48 -10.09 -9.40
CA GLY A 39 -6.12 -11.25 -10.20
C GLY A 39 -6.17 -12.58 -9.46
N THR A 40 -6.71 -12.62 -8.24
CA THR A 40 -6.97 -13.88 -7.51
C THR A 40 -8.13 -14.66 -8.09
N ASP A 41 -9.06 -13.98 -8.75
CA ASP A 41 -10.19 -14.54 -9.50
C ASP A 41 -10.03 -14.21 -10.99
N ASN A 42 -9.90 -15.24 -11.81
CA ASN A 42 -9.79 -15.11 -13.27
C ASN A 42 -11.15 -15.18 -13.98
N THR A 43 -12.27 -15.18 -13.25
CA THR A 43 -13.59 -15.07 -13.88
C THR A 43 -13.79 -13.66 -14.44
N VAL A 44 -13.67 -13.56 -15.77
CA VAL A 44 -13.89 -12.33 -16.50
C VAL A 44 -15.37 -12.24 -16.86
N THR A 45 -16.03 -11.19 -16.40
CA THR A 45 -17.37 -10.82 -16.85
C THR A 45 -17.38 -9.34 -17.22
N ASP A 46 -18.09 -8.98 -18.28
CA ASP A 46 -18.24 -7.58 -18.72
C ASP A 46 -18.73 -6.69 -17.58
N GLU A 47 -19.60 -7.22 -16.72
CA GLU A 47 -20.10 -6.53 -15.54
C GLU A 47 -18.99 -6.21 -14.52
N LYS A 48 -18.10 -7.17 -14.20
CA LYS A 48 -16.98 -6.94 -13.25
C LYS A 48 -15.96 -5.97 -13.85
N MET A 49 -15.65 -6.10 -15.13
CA MET A 49 -14.76 -5.20 -15.87
C MET A 49 -15.27 -3.76 -15.76
N GLU A 50 -16.49 -3.52 -16.23
CA GLU A 50 -17.05 -2.17 -16.34
C GLU A 50 -17.31 -1.54 -14.96
N LYS A 51 -17.86 -2.30 -14.00
CA LYS A 51 -18.11 -1.79 -12.64
C LYS A 51 -16.82 -1.37 -11.94
N SER A 52 -15.78 -2.19 -12.02
CA SER A 52 -14.49 -1.86 -11.41
C SER A 52 -13.81 -0.69 -12.11
N TYR A 53 -13.86 -0.64 -13.44
CA TYR A 53 -13.34 0.47 -14.24
C TYR A 53 -14.01 1.79 -13.86
N CYS A 54 -15.35 1.84 -13.89
CA CYS A 54 -16.13 3.02 -13.53
C CYS A 54 -15.86 3.46 -12.08
N LEU A 55 -15.75 2.52 -11.13
CA LEU A 55 -15.45 2.85 -9.74
C LEU A 55 -14.08 3.51 -9.61
N ILE A 56 -13.05 2.93 -10.23
CA ILE A 56 -11.69 3.46 -10.17
C ILE A 56 -11.63 4.85 -10.83
N MET A 57 -12.17 5.00 -12.05
CA MET A 57 -12.20 6.28 -12.79
C MET A 57 -12.83 7.42 -12.00
N ARG A 58 -13.91 7.16 -11.25
CA ARG A 58 -14.59 8.16 -10.40
C ARG A 58 -13.76 8.66 -9.22
N HIS A 59 -12.64 8.02 -8.94
CA HIS A 59 -11.72 8.37 -7.87
C HIS A 59 -10.35 8.84 -8.39
N LEU A 60 -10.27 9.23 -9.67
CA LEU A 60 -9.08 9.83 -10.26
C LEU A 60 -9.23 11.35 -10.35
N ASP A 61 -8.13 12.06 -10.12
CA ASP A 61 -8.02 13.48 -10.47
C ASP A 61 -7.96 13.67 -11.99
N GLU A 62 -8.36 14.84 -12.47
CA GLU A 62 -8.41 15.18 -13.91
C GLU A 62 -7.07 14.92 -14.62
N SER A 63 -5.95 15.27 -13.99
CA SER A 63 -4.61 15.03 -14.53
C SER A 63 -4.31 13.55 -14.77
N ILE A 64 -4.86 12.67 -13.91
CA ILE A 64 -4.68 11.22 -14.00
C ILE A 64 -5.66 10.63 -15.02
N VAL A 65 -6.88 11.16 -15.10
CA VAL A 65 -7.82 10.79 -16.16
C VAL A 65 -7.22 11.05 -17.55
N ALA A 66 -6.60 12.22 -17.74
CA ALA A 66 -5.89 12.54 -18.98
C ALA A 66 -4.72 11.57 -19.24
N PHE A 67 -3.95 11.21 -18.21
CA PHE A 67 -2.89 10.21 -18.32
C PHE A 67 -3.44 8.84 -18.76
N VAL A 68 -4.53 8.37 -18.13
CA VAL A 68 -5.17 7.09 -18.45
C VAL A 68 -5.64 7.09 -19.90
N GLY A 69 -6.35 8.15 -20.34
CA GLY A 69 -6.85 8.28 -21.71
C GLY A 69 -5.76 8.21 -22.79
N ASN A 70 -4.53 8.60 -22.47
CA ASN A 70 -3.39 8.55 -23.39
C ASN A 70 -2.61 7.22 -23.35
N LYS A 71 -2.80 6.40 -22.31
CA LYS A 71 -2.00 5.19 -22.08
C LYS A 71 -2.77 3.90 -22.24
N ILE A 72 -4.06 3.90 -21.92
CA ILE A 72 -4.89 2.69 -21.99
C ILE A 72 -5.20 2.35 -23.44
N SER A 73 -5.11 1.06 -23.80
CA SER A 73 -5.47 0.63 -25.14
C SER A 73 -6.98 0.67 -25.35
N ALA A 74 -7.43 0.57 -26.61
CA ALA A 74 -8.86 0.52 -26.93
C ALA A 74 -9.53 -0.73 -26.35
N GLU A 75 -8.79 -1.85 -26.31
CA GLU A 75 -9.24 -3.15 -25.81
C GLU A 75 -9.25 -3.20 -24.27
N GLU A 76 -8.39 -2.43 -23.61
CA GLU A 76 -8.33 -2.32 -22.14
C GLU A 76 -9.33 -1.30 -21.58
N LYS A 77 -9.94 -0.48 -22.43
CA LYS A 77 -10.91 0.51 -22.00
C LYS A 77 -12.17 -0.18 -21.48
N GLY A 78 -12.57 0.15 -20.25
CA GLY A 78 -13.65 -0.55 -19.55
C GLY A 78 -13.16 -1.72 -18.70
N ASP A 79 -11.88 -2.07 -18.72
CA ASP A 79 -11.30 -3.10 -17.85
C ASP A 79 -10.68 -2.48 -16.59
N GLY A 80 -11.37 -2.63 -15.44
CA GLY A 80 -10.84 -2.15 -14.17
C GLY A 80 -9.59 -2.88 -13.68
N ARG A 81 -9.34 -4.13 -14.11
CA ARG A 81 -8.10 -4.85 -13.81
C ARG A 81 -6.92 -4.24 -14.56
N ALA A 82 -7.09 -3.96 -15.86
CA ALA A 82 -6.07 -3.28 -16.66
C ALA A 82 -5.76 -1.88 -16.10
N LEU A 83 -6.80 -1.11 -15.77
CA LEU A 83 -6.66 0.21 -15.17
C LEU A 83 -5.92 0.16 -13.82
N TRP A 84 -6.30 -0.77 -12.93
CA TRP A 84 -5.63 -0.95 -11.65
C TRP A 84 -4.14 -1.28 -11.81
N LYS A 85 -3.82 -2.23 -12.70
CA LYS A 85 -2.45 -2.62 -13.01
C LYS A 85 -1.63 -1.44 -13.53
N MET A 86 -2.20 -0.64 -14.43
CA MET A 86 -1.54 0.54 -14.98
C MET A 86 -1.21 1.58 -13.89
N LEU A 87 -2.18 1.89 -13.02
CA LEU A 87 -1.97 2.84 -11.92
C LEU A 87 -0.93 2.32 -10.93
N LYS A 88 -0.99 1.01 -10.61
CA LYS A 88 0.00 0.37 -9.74
C LYS A 88 1.41 0.48 -10.33
N GLU A 89 1.58 0.20 -11.61
CA GLU A 89 2.86 0.32 -12.30
C GLU A 89 3.39 1.76 -12.26
N LYS A 90 2.52 2.76 -12.47
CA LYS A 90 2.91 4.18 -12.41
C LYS A 90 3.43 4.63 -11.04
N TYR A 91 2.77 4.25 -9.95
CA TYR A 91 3.04 4.83 -8.63
C TYR A 91 3.91 3.95 -7.71
N VAL A 92 3.92 2.64 -7.97
CA VAL A 92 4.66 1.66 -7.16
C VAL A 92 5.76 1.00 -7.99
N GLY A 93 5.50 0.76 -9.27
CA GLY A 93 6.33 -0.09 -10.12
C GLY A 93 6.13 -1.58 -9.82
N SER A 94 6.83 -2.41 -10.57
CA SER A 94 6.83 -3.87 -10.38
C SER A 94 8.24 -4.47 -10.42
N GLY A 95 8.35 -5.71 -9.94
CA GLY A 95 9.58 -6.49 -9.97
C GLY A 95 10.60 -6.15 -8.86
N VAL A 96 11.76 -6.79 -8.95
CA VAL A 96 12.81 -6.76 -7.90
C VAL A 96 13.31 -5.35 -7.61
N GLN A 97 13.41 -4.49 -8.63
CA GLN A 97 13.85 -3.11 -8.46
C GLN A 97 12.86 -2.30 -7.61
N ALA A 98 11.56 -2.39 -7.90
CA ALA A 98 10.53 -1.72 -7.12
C ALA A 98 10.50 -2.23 -5.67
N GLN A 99 10.68 -3.54 -5.46
CA GLN A 99 10.79 -4.15 -4.14
C GLN A 99 12.01 -3.64 -3.36
N GLY A 100 13.18 -3.54 -4.00
CA GLY A 100 14.38 -2.97 -3.41
C GLY A 100 14.17 -1.52 -2.96
N VAL A 101 13.64 -0.67 -3.84
CA VAL A 101 13.34 0.73 -3.52
C VAL A 101 12.32 0.85 -2.36
N ALA A 102 11.32 -0.02 -2.29
CA ALA A 102 10.36 -0.03 -1.20
C ALA A 102 11.00 -0.45 0.14
N LEU A 103 11.90 -1.44 0.11
CA LEU A 103 12.66 -1.88 1.28
C LEU A 103 13.65 -0.82 1.77
N ASP A 104 14.40 -0.19 0.86
CA ASP A 104 15.35 0.86 1.20
C ASP A 104 14.63 2.02 1.89
N ARG A 105 13.50 2.47 1.32
CA ARG A 105 12.64 3.49 1.94
C ARG A 105 12.12 3.08 3.32
N PHE A 106 11.80 1.80 3.51
CA PHE A 106 11.38 1.27 4.81
C PHE A 106 12.54 1.35 5.83
N LEU A 107 13.75 0.98 5.43
CA LEU A 107 14.93 0.99 6.30
C LEU A 107 15.40 2.42 6.63
N GLU A 108 15.13 3.38 5.75
CA GLU A 108 15.45 4.81 5.93
C GLU A 108 14.43 5.59 6.78
N LEU A 109 13.39 4.91 7.32
CA LEU A 109 12.39 5.55 8.16
C LEU A 109 13.02 6.24 9.37
N LYS A 110 12.72 7.54 9.54
CA LYS A 110 13.26 8.35 10.63
C LYS A 110 12.28 8.39 11.79
N PHE A 111 12.71 7.87 12.94
CA PHE A 111 11.95 8.02 14.17
C PHE A 111 11.94 9.49 14.64
N LYS A 112 10.76 10.11 14.61
CA LYS A 112 10.53 11.46 15.17
C LYS A 112 9.81 11.37 16.51
N ASN A 113 8.68 10.69 16.52
CA ASN A 113 7.89 10.34 17.68
C ASN A 113 7.16 9.01 17.38
N LEU A 114 6.61 8.38 18.42
CA LEU A 114 6.01 7.05 18.30
C LEU A 114 4.83 7.02 17.31
N ASN A 115 3.92 8.00 17.36
CA ASN A 115 2.74 8.02 16.51
C ASN A 115 3.11 8.17 15.03
N GLN A 116 3.96 9.13 14.71
CA GLN A 116 4.43 9.33 13.34
C GLN A 116 5.18 8.11 12.82
N TRP A 117 6.03 7.51 13.67
CA TRP A 117 6.77 6.32 13.29
C TRP A 117 5.85 5.13 13.00
N ILE A 118 4.77 4.94 13.77
CA ILE A 118 3.75 3.91 13.51
C ILE A 118 3.05 4.17 12.17
N GLU A 119 2.64 5.41 11.90
CA GLU A 119 2.00 5.78 10.63
C GLU A 119 2.92 5.55 9.42
N ASP A 120 4.19 5.94 9.56
CA ASP A 120 5.22 5.78 8.53
C ASP A 120 5.53 4.29 8.28
N LEU A 121 5.56 3.47 9.33
CA LEU A 121 5.69 2.03 9.24
C LEU A 121 4.52 1.41 8.50
N GLN A 122 3.29 1.73 8.88
CA GLN A 122 2.08 1.20 8.22
C GLN A 122 2.07 1.54 6.72
N THR A 123 2.40 2.79 6.39
CA THR A 123 2.49 3.27 5.01
C THR A 123 3.57 2.52 4.22
N SER A 124 4.73 2.30 4.83
CA SER A 124 5.87 1.64 4.18
C SER A 124 5.65 0.13 4.03
N THR A 125 5.10 -0.54 5.05
CA THR A 125 4.65 -1.94 4.99
C THR A 125 3.64 -2.13 3.86
N ARG A 126 2.66 -1.23 3.77
CA ARG A 126 1.67 -1.28 2.70
C ARG A 126 2.31 -1.10 1.32
N ARG A 127 3.28 -0.20 1.18
CA ARG A 127 4.03 0.00 -0.07
C ARG A 127 4.82 -1.25 -0.47
N MET A 128 5.49 -1.91 0.47
CA MET A 128 6.20 -3.18 0.20
C MET A 128 5.23 -4.31 -0.22
N SER A 129 4.06 -4.39 0.42
CA SER A 129 3.02 -5.35 0.00
C SER A 129 2.56 -5.06 -1.43
N LEU A 130 2.40 -3.78 -1.79
CA LEU A 130 2.02 -3.40 -3.15
C LEU A 130 3.09 -3.78 -4.18
N THR A 131 4.39 -3.79 -3.85
CA THR A 131 5.45 -4.28 -4.77
C THR A 131 5.47 -5.81 -4.94
N GLY A 132 4.54 -6.53 -4.30
CA GLY A 132 4.50 -7.99 -4.33
C GLY A 132 5.54 -8.66 -3.42
N THR A 133 6.10 -7.91 -2.47
CA THR A 133 6.93 -8.49 -1.41
C THR A 133 6.03 -9.30 -0.48
N ASP A 134 6.44 -10.52 -0.13
CA ASP A 134 5.78 -11.31 0.91
C ASP A 134 6.13 -10.72 2.28
N VAL A 135 5.33 -9.76 2.71
CA VAL A 135 5.54 -9.01 3.94
C VAL A 135 4.77 -9.69 5.06
N ASN A 136 5.36 -10.71 5.68
CA ASN A 136 4.78 -11.31 6.88
C ASN A 136 5.02 -10.43 8.13
N ASN A 137 4.14 -10.56 9.13
CA ASN A 137 4.19 -9.72 10.34
C ASN A 137 5.51 -9.84 11.12
N ALA A 138 6.16 -11.01 11.09
CA ALA A 138 7.43 -11.22 11.78
C ALA A 138 8.57 -10.44 11.10
N LEU A 139 8.61 -10.44 9.77
CA LEU A 139 9.56 -9.67 8.99
C LEU A 139 9.36 -8.16 9.21
N VAL A 140 8.12 -7.67 9.17
CA VAL A 140 7.82 -6.25 9.46
C VAL A 140 8.30 -5.86 10.84
N SER A 141 7.98 -6.68 11.85
CA SER A 141 8.39 -6.42 13.23
C SER A 141 9.91 -6.35 13.35
N ARG A 142 10.63 -7.29 12.73
CA ARG A 142 12.10 -7.31 12.74
C ARG A 142 12.71 -6.13 12.00
N LEU A 143 12.15 -5.73 10.85
CA LEU A 143 12.64 -4.56 10.11
C LEU A 143 12.32 -3.26 10.87
N ALA A 144 11.12 -3.15 11.45
CA ALA A 144 10.70 -1.98 12.22
C ALA A 144 11.67 -1.71 13.38
N ILE A 145 12.02 -2.74 14.15
CA ILE A 145 12.99 -2.64 15.24
C ILE A 145 14.33 -2.02 14.77
N ARG A 146 14.78 -2.33 13.55
CA ARG A 146 16.03 -1.77 12.98
C ARG A 146 15.96 -0.29 12.63
N THR A 147 14.76 0.28 12.50
CA THR A 147 14.54 1.71 12.24
C THR A 147 14.53 2.55 13.53
N LEU A 148 14.57 1.90 14.70
CA LEU A 148 14.57 2.60 15.98
C LEU A 148 15.94 3.27 16.23
N PRO A 149 15.96 4.48 16.84
CA PRO A 149 17.20 5.13 17.22
C PRO A 149 17.99 4.34 18.27
N HIS A 150 19.30 4.61 18.34
CA HIS A 150 20.24 3.98 19.28
C HIS A 150 19.80 4.03 20.74
N LYS A 151 19.03 5.06 21.17
CA LYS A 151 18.49 5.12 22.54
C LYS A 151 17.54 3.97 22.90
N TYR A 152 17.11 3.18 21.93
CA TYR A 152 16.30 1.97 22.12
C TYR A 152 17.11 0.68 21.89
N GLU A 153 18.44 0.73 21.80
CA GLU A 153 19.27 -0.46 21.50
C GLU A 153 19.05 -1.58 22.53
N SER A 154 18.98 -1.25 23.82
CA SER A 154 18.73 -2.26 24.87
C SER A 154 17.38 -2.97 24.66
N LEU A 155 16.34 -2.23 24.26
CA LEU A 155 15.03 -2.80 23.89
C LEU A 155 15.13 -3.67 22.62
N VAL A 156 15.84 -3.18 21.60
CA VAL A 156 16.10 -3.92 20.35
C VAL A 156 16.80 -5.24 20.63
N ARG A 157 17.80 -5.26 21.51
CA ARG A 157 18.53 -6.47 21.91
C ARG A 157 17.61 -7.49 22.58
N ILE A 158 16.80 -7.06 23.56
CA ILE A 158 15.84 -7.93 24.25
C ILE A 158 14.88 -8.59 23.23
N LEU A 159 14.28 -7.77 22.36
CA LEU A 159 13.29 -8.24 21.38
C LEU A 159 13.90 -9.11 20.27
N THR A 160 15.17 -8.94 19.95
CA THR A 160 15.84 -9.69 18.88
C THR A 160 16.42 -11.03 19.36
N TYR A 161 16.97 -11.06 20.58
CA TYR A 161 17.72 -12.21 21.09
C TYR A 161 16.98 -13.01 22.16
N GLY A 162 15.83 -12.54 22.65
CA GLY A 162 14.82 -13.33 23.36
C GLY A 162 15.21 -13.96 24.70
N ASN A 163 16.48 -13.93 25.14
CA ASN A 163 16.93 -14.72 26.30
C ASN A 163 18.12 -14.18 27.11
N GLN A 164 18.52 -12.92 26.93
CA GLN A 164 19.43 -12.26 27.88
C GLN A 164 18.87 -10.88 28.20
N TYR A 165 18.38 -10.73 29.44
CA TYR A 165 18.06 -9.40 29.95
C TYR A 165 19.37 -8.59 30.02
N PRO A 166 19.45 -7.41 29.40
CA PRO A 166 20.59 -6.52 29.57
C PRO A 166 20.78 -6.26 31.06
N THR A 167 22.03 -6.29 31.55
CA THR A 167 22.31 -5.86 32.91
C THR A 167 22.05 -4.35 33.01
N ILE A 168 21.90 -3.82 34.23
CA ILE A 168 21.69 -2.37 34.43
C ILE A 168 22.80 -1.54 33.76
N GLU A 169 24.00 -2.10 33.63
CA GLU A 169 25.15 -1.52 32.95
C GLU A 169 24.99 -1.41 31.42
N ASP A 170 24.11 -2.20 30.80
CA ASP A 170 23.79 -2.15 29.36
C ASP A 170 22.64 -1.16 29.03
N ILE A 171 22.05 -0.53 30.06
CA ILE A 171 20.88 0.37 29.95
C ILE A 171 21.27 1.84 30.21
N ILE A 172 22.41 2.08 30.86
CA ILE A 172 22.95 3.41 31.20
C ILE A 172 23.87 3.89 30.07
#